data_AF-A0A2G2IC79-F1
#
_entry.id   AF-A0A2G2IC79-F1
#
_cell.length_a   1.000
_cell.length_b   1.000
_cell.length_c   1.000
_cell.angle_alpha   90.00
_cell.angle_beta   90.00
_cell.angle_gamma   90.00
#
_symmetry.space_group_name_H-M   'P 1'
#
loop_
_entity.id
_entity.type
_entity.pdbx_description
1 polymer ?
#
loop_
_entity_poly.entity_id
_entity_poly.type
_entity_poly.pdbx_seq_one_letter_code
_entity_poly.pdbx_strand_id
1 'polypeptide(L)' 'MIPQWRKEGFEVGRDKVIRLMDKLGLQVKQRIAYKVTTMRKHSHSVADNIVDQNFNPKQANQIWAGDVTYRVPGVQH' A
#
# COMPACT_ATOMS: atom_id res chain seq x y z
N MET A 1 -17.28 -3.15 12.75
CA MET A 1 -18.02 -3.86 13.81
C MET A 1 -19.34 -3.17 14.14
N ILE A 2 -19.36 -1.96 14.72
CA ILE A 2 -20.62 -1.25 15.04
C ILE A 2 -21.55 -1.03 13.82
N PRO A 3 -21.06 -0.64 12.63
CA PRO A 3 -21.91 -0.50 11.46
C PRO A 3 -22.52 -1.83 10.97
N GLN A 4 -21.84 -2.95 11.23
CA GLN A 4 -22.29 -4.29 10.85
C GLN A 4 -23.44 -4.76 11.76
N TRP A 5 -23.30 -4.55 13.07
CA TRP A 5 -24.34 -4.92 14.04
C TRP A 5 -25.60 -4.08 13.91
N ARG A 6 -25.48 -2.80 13.53
CA ARG A 6 -26.64 -1.97 13.17
C ARG A 6 -27.38 -2.50 11.93
N LYS A 7 -26.67 -3.07 10.95
CA LYS A 7 -27.30 -3.74 9.80
C LYS A 7 -27.98 -5.05 10.19
N GLU A 8 -27.46 -5.74 11.19
CA GLU A 8 -28.05 -6.96 11.78
C GLU A 8 -29.20 -6.67 12.76
N GLY A 9 -29.59 -5.39 12.92
CA GLY A 9 -30.74 -4.98 13.75
C GLY A 9 -30.41 -4.73 15.23
N PHE A 10 -29.13 -4.76 15.62
CA PHE A 10 -28.73 -4.49 17.00
C PHE A 10 -28.54 -2.98 17.24
N GLU A 11 -29.36 -2.44 18.14
CA GLU A 11 -29.23 -1.06 18.61
C GLU A 11 -28.22 -0.98 19.77
N VAL A 12 -26.93 -0.96 19.41
CA VAL A 12 -25.82 -0.94 20.36
C VAL A 12 -24.88 0.24 20.12
N GLY A 13 -24.60 0.98 21.20
CA GLY A 13 -23.63 2.07 21.24
C GLY A 13 -22.21 1.58 21.45
N ARG A 14 -21.23 2.42 21.11
CA ARG A 14 -19.79 2.11 21.18
C ARG A 14 -19.35 1.61 22.56
N ASP A 15 -19.81 2.24 23.63
CA ASP A 15 -19.38 1.91 25.00
C ASP A 15 -19.89 0.55 25.46
N LYS A 16 -21.11 0.18 25.06
CA LYS A 16 -21.70 -1.14 25.35
C LYS A 16 -20.90 -2.24 24.64
N VAL A 17 -20.49 -1.98 23.41
CA VAL A 17 -19.64 -2.89 22.64
C VAL A 17 -18.28 -3.06 23.31
N ILE A 18 -17.60 -1.98 23.69
CA ILE A 18 -16.28 -2.03 24.34
C ILE A 18 -16.36 -2.85 25.65
N ARG A 19 -17.35 -2.57 26.51
CA ARG A 19 -17.55 -3.33 27.75
C ARG A 19 -17.81 -4.81 27.52
N LEU A 20 -18.56 -5.14 26.46
CA LEU A 20 -18.83 -6.54 26.11
C LEU A 20 -17.58 -7.24 25.58
N MET A 21 -16.78 -6.57 24.76
CA MET A 21 -15.50 -7.11 24.27
C MET A 21 -14.54 -7.37 25.42
N ASP A 22 -14.45 -6.44 26.39
CA ASP A 22 -13.61 -6.58 27.58
C ASP A 22 -14.04 -7.78 28.44
N LYS A 23 -15.34 -7.91 28.73
CA LYS A 23 -15.90 -9.06 29.46
C LYS A 23 -15.65 -10.41 28.77
N LEU A 24 -15.62 -10.42 27.45
CA LEU A 24 -15.41 -11.62 26.64
C LEU A 24 -13.93 -11.85 26.28
N GLY A 25 -13.02 -10.97 26.71
CA GLY A 25 -11.58 -11.05 26.37
C GLY A 25 -11.28 -10.87 24.88
N LEU A 26 -12.17 -10.22 24.13
CA LEU A 26 -12.06 -10.04 22.68
C LEU A 26 -11.26 -8.79 22.33
N GLN A 27 -10.22 -8.94 21.52
CA GLN A 27 -9.42 -7.82 21.03
C GLN A 27 -9.72 -7.50 19.56
N VAL A 28 -9.93 -6.22 19.26
CA VAL A 28 -10.12 -5.75 17.87
C VAL A 28 -8.77 -5.76 17.15
N LYS A 29 -8.60 -6.64 16.17
CA LYS A 29 -7.47 -6.56 15.23
C LYS A 29 -7.85 -5.66 14.06
N GLN A 30 -7.25 -4.48 13.99
CA GLN A 30 -7.40 -3.62 12.80
C GLN A 30 -6.69 -4.27 11.61
N ARG A 31 -7.34 -4.23 10.44
CA ARG A 31 -6.71 -4.67 9.20
C ARG A 31 -5.64 -3.65 8.81
N ILE A 32 -4.38 -4.06 8.85
CA ILE A 32 -3.28 -3.29 8.28
C ILE A 32 -3.33 -3.48 6.77
N ALA A 33 -3.49 -2.39 6.02
CA ALA A 33 -3.33 -2.42 4.58
C ALA A 33 -1.84 -2.47 4.27
N TYR A 34 -1.30 -3.66 3.99
CA TYR A 34 0.05 -3.77 3.46
C TYR A 34 0.09 -3.19 2.05
N LYS A 35 0.83 -2.10 1.87
CA LYS A 35 1.13 -1.55 0.54
C LYS A 35 2.06 -2.54 -0.14
N VAL A 36 1.53 -3.36 -1.04
CA VAL A 36 2.32 -4.28 -1.85
C VAL A 36 3.16 -3.45 -2.81
N THR A 37 4.43 -3.20 -2.46
CA THR A 37 5.40 -2.46 -3.30
C THR A 37 6.04 -3.39 -4.32
N THR A 38 5.21 -3.96 -5.21
CA THR A 38 5.59 -4.82 -6.34
C THR A 38 5.70 -6.30 -5.99
N MET A 39 4.65 -7.07 -6.31
CA MET A 39 4.75 -8.52 -6.46
C MET A 39 5.38 -8.84 -7.81
N ARG A 40 6.72 -8.80 -7.88
CA ARG A 40 7.44 -9.33 -9.04
C ARG A 40 7.21 -10.85 -9.08
N LYS A 41 6.63 -11.38 -10.15
CA LYS A 41 6.69 -12.83 -10.39
C LYS A 41 8.17 -13.18 -10.60
N HIS A 42 8.73 -14.01 -9.74
CA HIS A 42 10.13 -14.47 -9.84
C HIS A 42 10.44 -15.20 -11.16
N SER A 43 9.42 -15.53 -11.95
CA SER A 43 9.53 -16.07 -13.31
C SER A 43 9.90 -15.03 -14.38
N HIS A 44 9.84 -13.73 -14.07
CA HIS A 44 10.25 -12.71 -15.02
C HIS A 44 11.78 -12.64 -15.01
N SER A 45 12.40 -12.77 -16.18
CA SER A 45 13.82 -12.50 -16.36
C SER A 45 14.11 -11.06 -15.87
N VAL A 46 15.16 -10.92 -15.06
CA VAL A 46 15.74 -9.60 -14.79
C VAL A 46 16.50 -9.27 -16.06
N ALA A 47 16.25 -8.12 -16.69
CA ALA A 47 17.14 -7.65 -17.74
C ALA A 47 18.50 -7.35 -17.10
N ASP A 48 19.59 -7.76 -17.75
CA ASP A 48 20.92 -7.50 -17.23
C ASP A 48 21.13 -5.99 -17.03
N ASN A 49 21.74 -5.62 -15.90
CA ASN A 49 22.04 -4.23 -15.57
C ASN A 49 23.28 -3.77 -16.36
N ILE A 50 23.12 -3.57 -17.67
CA ILE A 50 24.22 -3.29 -18.62
C ILE A 50 24.96 -1.99 -18.26
N VAL A 51 24.27 -1.01 -17.66
CA VAL A 51 24.82 0.32 -17.37
C VAL A 51 25.43 0.39 -15.97
N ASP A 52 25.05 -0.52 -15.07
CA ASP A 52 25.46 -0.53 -13.66
C ASP A 52 25.35 0.84 -12.94
N GLN A 53 24.30 1.60 -13.27
CA GLN A 53 24.09 2.98 -12.78
C GLN A 53 25.23 3.97 -13.11
N ASN A 54 26.12 3.64 -14.05
CA ASN A 54 27.16 4.53 -14.53
C ASN A 54 26.62 5.48 -15.61
N PHE A 55 26.17 6.66 -15.22
CA PHE A 55 25.61 7.67 -16.11
C PHE A 55 26.66 8.67 -16.67
N ASN A 56 27.94 8.29 -16.73
CA ASN A 56 29.00 9.13 -17.29
C ASN A 56 29.53 8.56 -18.62
N PRO A 57 28.79 8.73 -19.74
CA PRO A 57 29.23 8.24 -21.04
C PRO A 57 30.41 9.06 -21.57
N LYS A 58 31.31 8.41 -22.32
CA LYS A 58 32.48 9.07 -22.93
C LYS A 58 32.10 9.92 -24.15
N GLN A 59 30.96 9.65 -24.77
CA GLN A 59 30.44 10.37 -25.95
C GLN A 59 28.93 10.55 -25.83
N ALA A 60 28.40 11.53 -26.56
CA ALA A 60 26.95 11.74 -26.66
C ALA A 60 26.26 10.49 -27.24
N ASN A 61 24.98 10.28 -26.91
CA ASN A 61 24.14 9.19 -27.44
C ASN A 61 24.61 7.76 -27.11
N GLN A 62 25.25 7.56 -25.96
CA GLN A 62 25.61 6.21 -25.48
C GLN A 62 24.67 5.68 -24.39
N ILE A 63 24.09 6.57 -23.58
CA ILE A 63 23.25 6.22 -22.45
C ILE A 63 22.08 7.22 -22.41
N TRP A 64 20.86 6.69 -22.30
CA TRP A 64 19.64 7.49 -22.11
C TRP A 64 18.95 7.04 -20.84
N ALA A 65 18.60 7.98 -19.97
CA ALA A 65 17.80 7.75 -18.77
C ALA A 65 16.52 8.58 -18.86
N GLY A 66 15.39 7.98 -18.47
CA GLY A 66 14.10 8.65 -18.39
C GLY A 66 13.40 8.27 -17.08
N ASP A 67 12.77 9.24 -16.43
CA ASP A 67 11.92 9.04 -15.26
C ASP A 67 10.46 9.31 -15.61
N VAL A 68 9.54 8.61 -14.95
CA VAL A 68 8.10 8.85 -15.09
C VAL A 68 7.57 9.37 -13.77
N THR A 69 7.31 10.67 -13.73
CA THR A 69 6.63 11.29 -12.60
C THR A 69 5.12 11.17 -12.75
N TYR A 70 4.47 10.45 -11.84
CA TYR A 70 3.01 10.42 -11.76
C TYR A 70 2.49 11.72 -11.16
N ARG A 71 1.69 12.47 -11.92
CA ARG A 71 0.95 13.62 -11.40
C ARG A 71 -0.47 13.22 -10.99
N VAL A 72 -0.92 13.69 -9.83
CA VAL A 72 -2.29 13.50 -9.36
C VAL A 72 -3.13 14.70 -9.80
N PRO A 73 -4.28 14.50 -10.49
CA PRO A 73 -5.15 15.61 -10.85
C PRO A 73 -5.67 16.33 -9.60
N GLY A 74 -5.52 17.67 -9.56
CA GLY A 74 -6.12 18.52 -8.52
C GLY A 74 -5.22 18.94 -7.36
N VAL A 75 -3.95 18.53 -7.33
CA VAL A 75 -2.95 19.07 -6.39
C VAL A 75 -1.97 19.93 -7.18
N GLN A 76 -2.08 21.25 -7.03
CA GLN A 76 -1.06 22.19 -7.50
C GLN A 76 -0.06 22.44 -6.36
N HIS A 77 1.23 22.40 -6.67
CA HIS A 77 2.29 22.86 -5.77
C HIS A 77 2.35 24.38 -5.76
#